data_AF-A0A496RE86-F1
#
_entry.id   AF-A0A496RE86-F1
#
_cell.length_a   1.000
_cell.length_b   1.000
_cell.length_c   1.000
_cell.angle_alpha   90.00
_cell.angle_beta   90.00
_cell.angle_gamma   90.00
#
_symmetry.space_group_name_H-M   'P 1'
#
loop_
_entity.id
_entity.type
_entity.pdbx_description
1 polymer ?
#
loop_
_entity_poly.entity_id
_entity_poly.type
_entity_poly.pdbx_seq_one_letter_code
_entity_poly.pdbx_strand_id
1 'polypeptide(L)'
;MSIKDSYDFQNLVNETERLVLEHLEKELQKDYAKDFCKCQECVLDMAAYALNSLKPVYRVSLLGKLYAHNLDDTEYGEEVSSAVRKAVLKIAENPSHD
;
A
#
# COMPACT_ATOMS: atom_id res chain seq x y z
N MET A 1 17.56 -8.93 -27.73
CA MET A 1 16.51 -8.04 -27.19
C MET A 1 16.00 -8.67 -25.91
N SER A 2 16.00 -7.91 -24.83
CA SER A 2 15.31 -8.28 -23.60
C SER A 2 13.81 -8.11 -23.80
N ILE A 3 12.99 -8.86 -23.07
CA ILE A 3 11.53 -8.62 -23.05
C ILE A 3 11.20 -7.19 -22.61
N LYS A 4 12.06 -6.56 -21.80
CA LYS A 4 11.92 -5.17 -21.37
C LYS A 4 12.06 -4.17 -22.53
N ASP A 5 12.72 -4.57 -23.60
CA ASP A 5 12.88 -3.74 -24.81
C ASP A 5 11.69 -3.91 -25.77
N SER A 6 10.84 -4.93 -25.55
CA SER A 6 9.77 -5.33 -26.46
C SER A 6 8.36 -5.08 -25.91
N TYR A 7 8.22 -4.78 -24.62
CA TYR A 7 6.92 -4.59 -23.96
C TYR A 7 6.95 -3.41 -22.99
N ASP A 8 5.83 -2.70 -22.92
CA ASP A 8 5.64 -1.60 -21.97
C ASP A 8 5.12 -2.12 -20.61
N PHE A 9 6.07 -2.44 -19.73
CA PHE A 9 5.80 -2.86 -18.36
C PHE A 9 5.24 -1.74 -17.45
N GLN A 10 5.20 -0.47 -17.89
CA GLN A 10 4.56 0.60 -17.12
C GLN A 10 3.05 0.37 -16.97
N ASN A 11 2.46 -0.44 -17.86
CA ASN A 11 1.05 -0.83 -17.76
C ASN A 11 0.79 -1.88 -16.68
N LEU A 12 1.82 -2.60 -16.20
CA LEU A 12 1.69 -3.61 -15.14
C LEU A 12 1.67 -2.92 -13.77
N VAL A 13 0.47 -2.60 -13.29
CA VAL A 13 0.27 -1.82 -12.06
C VAL A 13 -0.29 -2.70 -10.96
N ASN A 14 0.28 -2.59 -9.76
CA ASN A 14 -0.25 -3.20 -8.55
C ASN A 14 -1.30 -2.29 -7.90
N GLU A 15 -2.56 -2.68 -7.93
CA GLU A 15 -3.64 -1.93 -7.29
C GLU A 15 -3.63 -2.05 -5.77
N THR A 16 -3.03 -3.11 -5.22
CA THR A 16 -2.79 -3.20 -3.77
C THR A 16 -1.89 -2.06 -3.28
N GLU A 17 -0.90 -1.64 -4.08
CA GLU A 17 -0.03 -0.52 -3.73
C GLU A 17 -0.82 0.79 -3.62
N ARG A 18 -1.69 1.07 -4.60
CA ARG A 18 -2.61 2.22 -4.55
C ARG A 18 -3.46 2.19 -3.27
N LEU A 19 -4.11 1.07 -2.99
CA LEU A 19 -4.98 0.90 -1.82
C LEU A 19 -4.20 1.10 -0.51
N VAL A 20 -3.03 0.48 -0.37
CA VAL A 20 -2.19 0.64 0.82
C VAL A 20 -1.81 2.09 1.05
N LEU A 21 -1.41 2.83 0.01
CA LEU A 21 -1.03 4.24 0.14
C LEU A 21 -2.21 5.11 0.57
N GLU A 22 -3.40 4.90 -0.01
CA GLU A 22 -4.62 5.63 0.35
C GLU A 22 -5.08 5.34 1.79
N HIS A 23 -5.01 4.08 2.23
CA HIS A 23 -5.34 3.71 3.61
C HIS A 23 -4.29 4.21 4.60
N LEU A 24 -3.01 4.19 4.23
CA LEU A 24 -1.91 4.67 5.07
C LEU A 24 -2.03 6.18 5.33
N GLU A 25 -2.36 6.96 4.31
CA GLU A 25 -2.64 8.39 4.46
C GLU A 25 -3.77 8.63 5.47
N LYS A 26 -4.89 7.91 5.33
CA LYS A 26 -6.03 8.00 6.26
C LYS A 26 -5.65 7.57 7.68
N GLU A 27 -4.86 6.51 7.83
CA GLU A 27 -4.47 5.97 9.13
C GLU A 27 -3.56 6.95 9.90
N LEU A 28 -2.58 7.56 9.21
CA LEU A 28 -1.64 8.53 9.79
C LEU A 28 -2.28 9.89 10.14
N GLN A 29 -3.47 10.17 9.63
CA GLN A 29 -4.27 11.35 9.99
C GLN A 29 -5.12 11.15 11.26
N LYS A 30 -5.27 9.90 11.74
CA LYS A 30 -6.05 9.61 12.96
C LYS A 30 -5.34 10.16 14.20
N ASP A 31 -6.14 10.55 15.20
CA ASP A 31 -5.66 11.21 16.42
C ASP A 31 -4.58 10.42 17.16
N TYR A 32 -4.70 9.09 17.22
CA TYR A 32 -3.74 8.23 17.92
C TYR A 32 -2.36 8.18 17.23
N ALA A 33 -2.29 8.52 15.95
CA ALA A 33 -1.06 8.50 15.14
C ALA A 33 -0.40 9.89 15.04
N LYS A 34 -0.87 10.89 15.81
CA LYS A 34 -0.33 12.25 15.77
C LYS A 34 1.15 12.30 16.17
N ASP A 35 1.52 11.54 17.18
CA ASP A 35 2.86 11.54 17.77
C ASP A 35 3.81 10.53 17.10
N PHE A 36 3.33 9.76 16.12
CA PHE A 36 4.16 8.80 15.41
C PHE A 36 5.09 9.51 14.42
N CYS A 37 6.31 9.02 14.29
CA CYS A 37 7.24 9.56 13.29
C CYS A 37 6.73 9.30 11.87
N LYS A 38 6.79 10.35 11.03
CA LYS A 38 6.34 10.36 9.63
C LYS A 38 7.46 10.73 8.68
N CYS A 39 8.72 10.47 9.07
CA CYS A 39 9.85 10.62 8.16
C CYS A 39 9.72 9.63 6.99
N GLN A 40 10.49 9.89 5.92
CA GLN A 40 10.44 9.07 4.71
C GLN A 40 10.71 7.59 5.01
N GLU A 41 11.69 7.28 5.85
CA GLU A 41 12.04 5.89 6.20
C GLU A 41 10.88 5.17 6.90
N CYS A 42 10.30 5.78 7.94
CA CYS A 42 9.16 5.18 8.64
C CYS A 42 7.95 4.94 7.73
N VAL A 43 7.59 5.93 6.90
CA VAL A 43 6.41 5.81 6.04
C VAL A 43 6.63 4.73 4.98
N LEU A 44 7.84 4.63 4.42
CA LEU A 44 8.19 3.58 3.47
C LEU A 44 8.23 2.20 4.14
N ASP A 45 8.75 2.09 5.37
CA ASP A 45 8.74 0.84 6.14
C ASP A 45 7.31 0.39 6.45
N MET A 46 6.40 1.31 6.81
CA MET A 46 4.98 1.01 7.03
C MET A 46 4.33 0.49 5.74
N ALA A 47 4.56 1.16 4.61
CA ALA A 47 4.02 0.74 3.33
C ALA A 47 4.57 -0.63 2.91
N ALA A 48 5.88 -0.83 3.02
CA ALA A 48 6.54 -2.09 2.68
C ALA A 48 6.05 -3.25 3.56
N TYR A 49 5.92 -3.01 4.87
CA TYR A 49 5.40 -4.01 5.81
C TYR A 49 3.97 -4.41 5.44
N ALA A 50 3.09 -3.44 5.16
CA ALA A 50 1.72 -3.73 4.74
C ALA A 50 1.70 -4.51 3.41
N LEU A 51 2.41 -4.05 2.39
CA LEU A 51 2.44 -4.67 1.07
C LEU A 51 2.97 -6.10 1.09
N ASN A 52 4.01 -6.37 1.87
CA ASN A 52 4.57 -7.72 2.00
C ASN A 52 3.64 -8.71 2.72
N SER A 53 2.61 -8.21 3.41
CA SER A 53 1.61 -9.04 4.09
C SER A 53 0.35 -9.31 3.28
N LEU A 54 0.17 -8.61 2.16
CA LEU A 54 -1.05 -8.65 1.35
C LEU A 54 -0.80 -9.40 0.04
N LYS A 55 -1.84 -10.06 -0.47
CA LYS A 55 -1.82 -10.62 -1.82
C LYS A 55 -1.81 -9.48 -2.85
N PRO A 56 -0.88 -9.45 -3.83
CA PRO A 56 -0.86 -8.38 -4.83
C PRO A 56 -1.98 -8.54 -5.87
N VAL A 57 -2.55 -7.42 -6.32
CA VAL A 57 -3.57 -7.36 -7.37
C VAL A 57 -3.04 -6.56 -8.54
N TYR A 58 -2.50 -7.26 -9.55
CA TYR A 58 -1.98 -6.62 -10.75
C TYR A 58 -3.02 -6.46 -11.85
N ARG A 59 -2.91 -5.36 -12.60
CA ARG A 59 -3.64 -5.14 -13.85
C ARG A 59 -2.71 -4.67 -14.96
N VAL A 60 -3.18 -4.79 -16.19
CA VAL A 60 -2.49 -4.31 -17.41
C VAL A 60 -3.31 -3.35 -18.27
N SER A 61 -4.60 -3.17 -17.97
CA SER A 61 -5.52 -2.36 -18.77
C SER A 61 -6.24 -1.31 -17.93
N LEU A 62 -6.69 -0.23 -18.58
CA LEU A 62 -7.51 0.80 -17.93
C LEU A 62 -8.85 0.24 -17.44
N LEU A 63 -9.44 -0.70 -18.18
CA LEU A 63 -10.67 -1.38 -17.75
C LEU A 63 -10.46 -2.17 -16.45
N GLY A 64 -9.29 -2.81 -16.30
CA GLY A 64 -8.90 -3.45 -15.04
C GLY A 64 -8.83 -2.48 -13.86
N LYS A 65 -8.53 -1.19 -14.11
CA LYS A 65 -8.54 -0.15 -13.07
C LYS A 65 -9.95 0.09 -12.52
N LEU A 66 -10.95 0.12 -13.39
CA LEU A 66 -12.35 0.32 -12.99
C LEU A 66 -12.87 -0.83 -12.12
N TYR A 67 -12.50 -2.07 -12.44
CA TYR A 67 -12.84 -3.22 -11.59
C TYR A 67 -12.12 -3.17 -10.24
N ALA A 68 -10.85 -2.74 -10.22
CA ALA A 68 -10.06 -2.62 -9.01
C ALA A 68 -10.50 -1.47 -8.09
N HIS A 69 -11.15 -0.43 -8.62
CA HIS A 69 -11.69 0.66 -7.80
C HIS A 69 -12.77 0.22 -6.82
N ASN A 70 -13.47 -0.88 -7.10
CA ASN A 70 -14.49 -1.42 -6.20
C ASN A 70 -13.90 -2.32 -5.10
N LEU A 71 -12.57 -2.49 -5.03
CA LEU A 71 -11.95 -3.36 -4.02
C LEU A 71 -12.05 -2.79 -2.60
N ASP A 72 -12.13 -1.47 -2.45
CA ASP A 72 -12.21 -0.82 -1.13
C ASP A 72 -13.47 -1.25 -0.35
N ASP A 73 -14.59 -1.45 -1.03
CA ASP A 73 -15.87 -1.83 -0.41
C ASP A 73 -16.05 -3.35 -0.29
N THR A 74 -14.97 -4.11 -0.41
CA THR A 74 -14.98 -5.59 -0.30
C THR A 74 -14.22 -6.06 0.93
N GLU A 75 -14.32 -7.36 1.24
CA GLU A 75 -13.51 -8.03 2.27
C GLU A 75 -12.00 -7.75 2.10
N TYR A 76 -11.54 -7.57 0.86
CA TYR A 76 -10.14 -7.23 0.60
C TYR A 76 -9.77 -5.81 1.05
N GLY A 77 -10.69 -4.84 0.94
CA GLY A 77 -10.48 -3.49 1.47
C GLY A 77 -10.34 -3.48 3.00
N GLU A 78 -11.13 -4.31 3.69
CA GLU A 78 -11.01 -4.51 5.14
C GLU A 78 -9.66 -5.17 5.51
N GLU A 79 -9.23 -6.16 4.72
CA GLU A 79 -7.91 -6.80 4.88
C GLU A 79 -6.77 -5.78 4.74
N VAL A 80 -6.83 -4.93 3.70
CA VAL A 80 -5.86 -3.83 3.49
C VAL A 80 -5.86 -2.88 4.68
N SER A 81 -7.03 -2.46 5.14
CA SER A 81 -7.16 -1.56 6.29
C SER A 81 -6.52 -2.14 7.56
N SER A 82 -6.78 -3.42 7.83
CA SER A 82 -6.19 -4.15 8.96
C SER A 82 -4.66 -4.26 8.84
N ALA A 83 -4.15 -4.60 7.65
CA ALA A 83 -2.73 -4.72 7.38
C ALA A 83 -1.99 -3.37 7.54
N VAL A 84 -2.56 -2.29 7.02
CA VAL A 84 -2.02 -0.93 7.16
C VAL A 84 -1.98 -0.52 8.63
N ARG A 85 -3.08 -0.69 9.37
CA ARG A 85 -3.11 -0.38 10.80
C ARG A 85 -2.04 -1.15 11.57
N LYS A 86 -1.87 -2.44 11.27
CA LYS A 86 -0.82 -3.27 11.89
C LYS A 86 0.58 -2.75 11.56
N ALA A 87 0.82 -2.35 10.31
CA ALA A 87 2.10 -1.79 9.88
C ALA A 87 2.43 -0.50 10.61
N VAL A 88 1.47 0.43 10.67
CA VAL A 88 1.62 1.72 11.37
C VAL A 88 2.00 1.51 12.83
N LEU A 89 1.27 0.66 13.56
CA LEU A 89 1.57 0.36 14.96
C LEU A 89 2.94 -0.29 15.11
N LYS A 90 3.27 -1.27 14.26
CA LYS A 90 4.51 -2.03 14.36
C LYS A 90 5.75 -1.18 14.15
N ILE A 91 5.72 -0.28 13.16
CA ILE A 91 6.85 0.61 12.86
C ILE A 91 6.90 1.78 13.84
N ALA A 92 5.76 2.29 14.30
CA ALA A 92 5.73 3.35 15.32
C ALA A 92 6.32 2.88 16.67
N GLU A 93 6.12 1.61 17.05
CA GLU A 93 6.70 1.02 18.27
C GLU A 93 8.22 0.82 18.19
N ASN A 94 8.77 0.61 16.99
CA ASN A 94 10.19 0.33 16.78
C ASN A 94 10.66 0.91 15.44
N PRO A 95 10.81 2.25 15.36
CA PRO A 95 11.27 2.91 14.15
C PRO A 95 12.72 2.51 13.84
N SER A 96 13.00 2.30 12.55
CA SER A 96 14.34 1.91 12.06
C SER A 96 15.27 3.10 11.80
N HIS A 97 14.74 4.32 11.79
CA HIS A 97 15.50 5.54 11.51
C HIS A 97 16.37 5.96 12.69
N ASP A 98 17.37 6.80 12.41
CA ASP A 98 18.27 7.43 13.39
C ASP A 98 17.64 8.65 14.09
#